data_AF-A0A6C0F7B5-F1
#
_entry.id   AF-A0A6C0F7B5-F1
#
_cell.length_a   1.000
_cell.length_b   1.000
_cell.length_c   1.000
_cell.angle_alpha   90.00
_cell.angle_beta   90.00
_cell.angle_gamma   90.00
#
_symmetry.space_group_name_H-M   'P 1'
#
loop_
_entity.id
_entity.type
_entity.pdbx_description
1 polymer ?
#
loop_
_entity_poly.entity_id
_entity_poly.type
_entity_poly.pdbx_seq_one_letter_code
_entity_poly.pdbx_strand_id
1 'polypeptide(L)'
;MTMNGYGFSIWLVPYNWRHIKKEFTLDFIPHITLSTNHVTIPEFPKLQNIKVGNFTKGKIFKQMYASDPLEAYGYDCEILSDIGINIEHVPHMTLFYGGKITDGNMDYFSLIKEPPKSMLCFSTLVNTTNLNPASWHFL
;
A
#
# COMPACT_ATOMS: atom_id res chain seq x y z
N MET A 1 -0.71 -15.25 20.10
CA MET A 1 -0.62 -13.77 20.11
C MET A 1 -1.66 -13.24 19.17
N THR A 2 -2.58 -12.41 19.64
CA THR A 2 -3.50 -11.66 18.78
C THR A 2 -2.69 -10.60 18.05
N MET A 3 -2.57 -10.71 16.72
CA MET A 3 -2.00 -9.64 15.91
C MET A 3 -2.99 -8.48 15.88
N ASN A 4 -2.51 -7.28 16.22
CA ASN A 4 -3.34 -6.09 16.19
C ASN A 4 -3.34 -5.45 14.79
N GLY A 5 -2.23 -5.50 14.04
CA GLY A 5 -2.12 -5.02 12.65
C GLY A 5 -2.06 -6.16 11.62
N TYR A 6 -1.43 -5.88 10.46
CA TYR A 6 -1.31 -6.85 9.35
C TYR A 6 -0.14 -7.84 9.51
N GLY A 7 0.62 -7.80 10.61
CA GLY A 7 1.78 -8.69 10.79
C GLY A 7 3.01 -8.19 10.02
N PHE A 8 3.53 -9.02 9.12
CA PHE A 8 4.54 -8.60 8.13
C PHE A 8 3.91 -8.49 6.75
N SER A 9 4.42 -7.57 5.94
CA SER A 9 3.96 -7.33 4.58
C SER A 9 5.15 -7.19 3.62
N ILE A 10 4.94 -7.60 2.37
CA ILE A 10 5.87 -7.35 1.28
C ILE A 10 5.24 -6.30 0.38
N TRP A 11 5.96 -5.21 0.16
CA TRP A 11 5.49 -4.04 -0.58
C TRP A 11 6.38 -3.74 -1.77
N LEU A 12 5.79 -3.28 -2.87
CA LEU A 12 6.48 -2.44 -3.84
C LEU A 12 6.39 -0.98 -3.39
N VAL A 13 7.55 -0.34 -3.23
CA VAL A 13 7.66 1.05 -2.83
C VAL A 13 8.23 1.87 -3.99
N PRO A 14 7.60 3.00 -4.38
CA PRO A 14 8.11 3.86 -5.42
C PRO A 14 9.46 4.48 -5.01
N TYR A 15 10.42 4.61 -5.93
CA TYR A 15 11.71 5.23 -5.59
C TYR A 15 11.58 6.68 -5.08
N ASN A 16 10.54 7.39 -5.51
CA ASN A 16 10.22 8.75 -5.07
C ASN A 16 9.23 8.79 -3.88
N TRP A 17 9.09 7.72 -3.10
CA TRP A 17 8.10 7.62 -2.02
C TRP A 17 8.12 8.79 -1.02
N ARG A 18 9.30 9.38 -0.73
CA ARG A 18 9.41 10.56 0.15
C ARG A 18 8.73 11.79 -0.44
N HIS A 19 8.80 11.96 -1.76
CA HIS A 19 8.13 13.04 -2.46
C HIS A 19 6.61 12.85 -2.42
N ILE A 20 6.14 11.63 -2.74
CA ILE A 20 4.71 11.27 -2.67
C ILE A 20 4.19 11.48 -1.24
N LYS A 21 4.92 11.00 -0.24
CA LYS A 21 4.58 11.20 1.18
C LYS A 21 4.39 12.68 1.53
N LYS A 22 5.28 13.56 1.08
CA LYS A 22 5.16 15.00 1.28
C LYS A 22 4.00 15.61 0.50
N GLU A 23 3.83 15.20 -0.76
CA GLU A 23 2.82 15.75 -1.66
C GLU A 23 1.38 15.48 -1.19
N PHE A 24 1.15 14.28 -0.67
CA PHE A 24 -0.16 13.84 -0.19
C PHE A 24 -0.31 13.96 1.34
N THR A 25 0.73 14.44 2.03
CA THR A 25 0.76 14.55 3.50
C THR A 25 0.51 13.20 4.19
N LEU A 26 1.16 12.14 3.69
CA LEU A 26 1.01 10.80 4.25
C LEU A 26 1.84 10.67 5.52
N ASP A 27 1.32 9.96 6.52
CA ASP A 27 2.05 9.57 7.73
C ASP A 27 2.76 8.22 7.57
N PHE A 28 2.34 7.40 6.61
CA PHE A 28 2.95 6.12 6.25
C PHE A 28 3.77 6.18 4.94
N ILE A 29 4.30 5.04 4.50
CA ILE A 29 5.09 4.90 3.26
C ILE A 29 4.14 4.49 2.13
N PRO A 30 3.99 5.28 1.04
CA PRO A 30 3.14 4.90 -0.08
C PRO A 30 3.67 3.61 -0.72
N HIS A 31 2.78 2.66 -0.95
CA HIS A 31 3.16 1.32 -1.37
C HIS A 31 2.06 0.62 -2.15
N ILE A 32 2.45 -0.43 -2.86
CA ILE A 32 1.57 -1.44 -3.43
C ILE A 32 1.88 -2.75 -2.73
N THR A 33 0.88 -3.34 -2.08
CA THR A 33 1.05 -4.60 -1.37
C THR A 33 1.22 -5.74 -2.38
N LEU A 34 2.28 -6.54 -2.22
CA LEU A 34 2.41 -7.81 -2.94
C LEU A 34 1.78 -8.94 -2.12
N SER A 35 2.03 -8.94 -0.81
CA SER A 35 1.39 -9.84 0.14
C SER A 35 1.43 -9.28 1.57
N THR A 36 0.54 -9.75 2.43
CA THR A 36 0.33 -9.23 3.79
C THR A 36 -0.25 -10.32 4.70
N ASN A 37 -0.56 -10.00 5.96
CA ASN A 37 -1.07 -10.95 6.95
C ASN A 37 -0.08 -12.08 7.33
N HIS A 38 1.22 -11.89 7.11
CA HIS A 38 2.24 -12.87 7.47
C HIS A 38 2.52 -12.82 8.98
N VAL A 39 2.40 -13.97 9.67
CA VAL A 39 2.65 -14.07 11.11
C VAL A 39 4.16 -14.02 11.44
N THR A 40 4.98 -14.54 10.54
CA THR A 40 6.45 -14.54 10.61
C THR A 40 7.01 -13.80 9.40
N ILE A 41 8.29 -13.42 9.46
CA ILE A 41 8.97 -12.79 8.31
C ILE A 41 8.93 -13.77 7.11
N PRO A 42 8.26 -13.44 6.00
CA PRO A 42 8.24 -14.28 4.82
C PRO A 42 9.55 -14.15 4.04
N GLU A 43 9.93 -15.21 3.32
CA GLU A 43 10.93 -15.11 2.26
C GLU A 43 10.32 -14.35 1.07
N PHE A 44 11.12 -13.48 0.44
CA PHE A 44 10.68 -12.74 -0.74
C PHE A 44 11.85 -12.37 -1.66
N PRO A 45 11.61 -12.30 -2.98
CA PRO A 45 12.64 -11.85 -3.90
C PRO A 45 12.85 -10.34 -3.75
N LYS A 46 14.12 -9.91 -3.72
CA LYS A 46 14.50 -8.49 -3.77
C LYS A 46 14.39 -7.98 -5.21
N LEU A 47 13.21 -7.54 -5.58
CA LEU A 47 12.90 -6.93 -6.87
C LEU A 47 13.31 -5.45 -6.90
N GLN A 48 13.85 -5.01 -8.03
CA GLN A 48 14.21 -3.62 -8.30
C GLN A 48 13.72 -3.20 -9.68
N ASN A 49 13.51 -1.89 -9.85
CA ASN A 49 13.11 -1.29 -11.12
C ASN A 49 11.80 -1.89 -11.68
N ILE A 50 10.89 -2.27 -10.78
CA ILE A 50 9.58 -2.80 -11.15
C ILE A 50 8.72 -1.65 -11.65
N LYS A 51 8.28 -1.74 -12.90
CA LYS A 51 7.44 -0.73 -13.51
C LYS A 51 6.00 -0.96 -13.11
N VAL A 52 5.38 0.06 -12.54
CA VAL A 52 3.95 0.10 -12.23
C VAL A 52 3.31 1.23 -13.03
N GLY A 53 2.13 1.02 -13.58
CA GLY A 53 1.42 2.00 -14.40
C GLY A 53 -0.08 1.76 -14.43
N ASN A 54 -0.75 2.36 -15.41
CA ASN A 54 -2.18 2.22 -15.64
C ASN A 54 -3.02 2.53 -14.40
N PHE A 55 -2.61 3.58 -13.68
CA PHE A 55 -3.30 4.01 -12.48
C PHE A 55 -4.70 4.52 -12.82
N THR A 56 -5.69 4.06 -12.06
CA THR A 56 -7.10 4.48 -12.22
C THR A 56 -7.44 5.65 -11.29
N LYS A 57 -8.66 6.19 -11.39
CA LYS A 57 -9.17 7.19 -10.44
C LYS A 57 -9.24 6.60 -9.03
N GLY A 58 -9.03 7.45 -8.02
CA GLY A 58 -9.09 7.07 -6.61
C GLY A 58 -10.35 6.27 -6.26
N LYS A 59 -10.22 5.24 -5.42
CA LYS A 59 -11.32 4.43 -4.87
C LYS A 59 -11.07 3.96 -3.42
N ILE A 60 -12.12 3.43 -2.80
CA ILE A 60 -12.05 2.76 -1.49
C ILE A 60 -11.72 1.28 -1.72
N PHE A 61 -10.77 0.76 -0.94
CA PHE A 61 -10.40 -0.64 -0.87
C PHE A 61 -11.06 -1.27 0.35
N LYS A 62 -12.18 -1.97 0.14
CA LYS A 62 -12.91 -2.64 1.22
C LYS A 62 -12.58 -4.12 1.23
N GLN A 63 -12.00 -4.61 2.33
CA GLN A 63 -11.78 -6.04 2.58
C GLN A 63 -10.97 -6.70 1.46
N MET A 64 -9.85 -6.11 1.09
CA MET A 64 -9.01 -6.64 0.00
C MET A 64 -8.22 -7.90 0.39
N TYR A 65 -8.09 -8.14 1.70
CA TYR A 65 -7.27 -9.19 2.28
C TYR A 65 -8.08 -10.06 3.22
N ALA A 66 -7.56 -11.26 3.53
CA ALA A 66 -8.17 -12.18 4.48
C ALA A 66 -8.40 -11.53 5.86
N SER A 67 -7.50 -10.64 6.28
CA SER A 67 -7.69 -9.78 7.45
C SER A 67 -7.34 -8.34 7.09
N ASP A 68 -8.34 -7.46 7.14
CA ASP A 68 -8.23 -6.05 6.74
C ASP A 68 -8.71 -5.14 7.90
N PRO A 69 -7.85 -4.89 8.90
CA PRO A 69 -8.22 -4.10 10.08
C PRO A 69 -8.45 -2.61 9.80
N LEU A 70 -7.98 -2.10 8.65
CA LEU A 70 -8.12 -0.70 8.25
C LEU A 70 -8.84 -0.61 6.91
N GLU A 71 -9.64 0.44 6.72
CA GLU A 71 -10.14 0.78 5.38
C GLU A 71 -9.11 1.71 4.70
N ALA A 72 -8.82 1.42 3.43
CA ALA A 72 -7.78 2.09 2.68
C ALA A 72 -8.34 2.79 1.43
N TYR A 73 -7.65 3.83 0.98
CA TYR A 73 -8.03 4.64 -0.17
C TYR A 73 -6.81 4.90 -1.05
N GLY A 74 -7.00 4.92 -2.36
CA GLY A 74 -5.90 5.16 -3.30
C GLY A 74 -6.27 4.75 -4.73
N TYR A 75 -5.30 4.35 -5.53
CA TYR A 75 -5.50 4.01 -6.94
C TYR A 75 -5.36 2.51 -7.19
N ASP A 76 -6.18 1.92 -8.08
CA ASP A 76 -5.73 0.68 -8.71
C ASP A 76 -4.54 0.97 -9.61
N CYS A 77 -3.75 -0.06 -9.85
CA CYS A 77 -2.64 0.00 -10.77
C CYS A 77 -2.37 -1.37 -11.39
N GLU A 78 -1.50 -1.39 -12.39
CA GLU A 78 -0.98 -2.61 -12.97
C GLU A 78 0.54 -2.67 -12.77
N ILE A 79 1.02 -3.84 -12.37
CA ILE A 79 2.45 -4.15 -12.36
C ILE A 79 2.80 -4.60 -13.78
N LEU A 80 3.53 -3.75 -14.49
CA LEU A 80 3.84 -3.91 -15.91
C LEU A 80 5.09 -4.77 -16.14
N SER A 81 5.89 -5.00 -15.10
CA SER A 81 7.03 -5.91 -15.13
C SER A 81 6.59 -7.33 -14.76
N ASP A 82 7.20 -8.33 -15.38
CA ASP A 82 7.13 -9.69 -14.85
C ASP A 82 7.92 -9.76 -13.55
N ILE A 83 7.23 -10.11 -12.46
CA ILE A 83 7.81 -10.22 -11.12
C ILE A 83 7.94 -11.66 -10.66
N GLY A 84 7.44 -12.65 -11.43
CA GLY A 84 7.49 -14.06 -11.06
C GLY A 84 6.74 -14.43 -9.77
N ILE A 85 5.79 -13.58 -9.32
CA ILE A 85 5.00 -13.78 -8.10
C ILE A 85 3.52 -13.69 -8.47
N ASN A 86 2.71 -14.60 -7.93
CA ASN A 86 1.26 -14.50 -8.02
C ASN A 86 0.73 -13.55 -6.94
N ILE A 87 -0.04 -12.53 -7.34
CA ILE A 87 -0.68 -11.58 -6.42
C ILE A 87 -2.15 -11.95 -6.32
N GLU A 88 -2.61 -12.26 -5.10
CA GLU A 88 -3.96 -12.76 -4.84
C GLU A 88 -5.06 -11.69 -4.86
N HIS A 89 -4.69 -10.43 -5.08
CA HIS A 89 -5.59 -9.28 -5.05
C HIS A 89 -5.27 -8.32 -6.20
N VAL A 90 -6.21 -7.41 -6.50
CA VAL A 90 -5.99 -6.35 -7.49
C VAL A 90 -4.90 -5.40 -6.97
N PRO A 91 -3.77 -5.22 -7.69
CA PRO A 91 -2.72 -4.32 -7.25
C PRO A 91 -3.24 -2.88 -7.13
N HIS A 92 -2.91 -2.25 -6.01
CA HIS A 92 -3.32 -0.88 -5.73
C HIS A 92 -2.27 -0.14 -4.92
N MET A 93 -2.14 1.16 -5.15
CA MET A 93 -1.32 2.03 -4.32
C MET A 93 -2.16 2.69 -3.26
N THR A 94 -1.89 2.38 -1.99
CA THR A 94 -2.58 3.00 -0.85
C THR A 94 -2.02 4.39 -0.59
N LEU A 95 -2.92 5.38 -0.54
CA LEU A 95 -2.62 6.77 -0.19
C LEU A 95 -3.20 7.19 1.16
N PHE A 96 -4.31 6.61 1.62
CA PHE A 96 -4.85 6.93 2.93
C PHE A 96 -5.34 5.68 3.65
N TYR A 97 -5.21 5.67 4.97
CA TYR A 97 -5.85 4.72 5.87
C TYR A 97 -6.82 5.47 6.79
N GLY A 98 -8.03 4.96 6.99
CA GLY A 98 -9.01 5.57 7.89
C GLY A 98 -10.13 4.60 8.24
N GLY A 99 -10.48 4.52 9.53
CA GLY A 99 -11.68 3.82 9.99
C GLY A 99 -12.94 4.62 9.63
N LYS A 100 -14.08 3.92 9.48
CA LYS A 100 -15.43 4.43 9.18
C LYS A 100 -15.58 5.95 9.29
N ILE A 101 -16.04 6.57 8.21
CA ILE A 101 -16.69 7.90 8.17
C ILE A 101 -17.58 8.06 9.41
N THR A 102 -17.05 8.59 10.52
CA THR A 102 -17.78 8.68 11.80
C THR A 102 -17.77 10.09 12.39
N ASP A 103 -17.07 11.04 11.77
CA ASP A 103 -17.06 12.44 12.24
C ASP A 103 -17.31 13.48 11.13
N GLY A 104 -17.86 13.07 9.99
CA GLY A 104 -18.26 14.01 8.93
C GLY A 104 -17.09 14.70 8.21
N ASN A 105 -17.08 14.54 6.89
CA ASN A 105 -16.44 15.47 5.94
C ASN A 105 -14.91 15.52 5.83
N MET A 106 -14.22 14.37 5.76
CA MET A 106 -13.10 14.29 4.82
C MET A 106 -13.43 13.30 3.72
N ASP A 107 -13.85 13.85 2.58
CA ASP A 107 -13.85 13.12 1.33
C ASP A 107 -12.38 12.92 0.90
N TYR A 108 -11.76 11.82 1.31
CA TYR A 108 -10.40 11.49 0.89
C TYR A 108 -10.26 11.45 -0.64
N PHE A 109 -11.34 11.20 -1.40
CA PHE A 109 -11.29 11.28 -2.85
C PHE A 109 -10.97 12.68 -3.36
N SER A 110 -11.44 13.72 -2.67
CA SER A 110 -11.12 15.11 -3.02
C SER A 110 -9.64 15.45 -2.80
N LEU A 111 -8.94 14.68 -1.96
CA LEU A 111 -7.50 14.80 -1.70
C LEU A 111 -6.65 13.97 -2.65
N ILE A 112 -7.25 12.99 -3.32
CA ILE A 112 -6.58 12.15 -4.32
C ILE A 112 -6.43 12.96 -5.61
N LYS A 113 -5.21 13.41 -5.87
CA LYS A 113 -4.80 14.05 -7.13
C LYS A 113 -4.82 13.06 -8.30
N GLU A 114 -4.49 13.54 -9.50
CA GLU A 114 -4.24 12.63 -10.63
C GLU A 114 -3.02 11.73 -10.33
N PRO A 115 -3.10 10.42 -10.56
CA PRO A 115 -1.98 9.53 -10.33
C PRO A 115 -0.87 9.76 -11.38
N PRO A 116 0.39 9.41 -11.07
CA PRO A 116 1.44 9.39 -12.08
C PRO A 116 1.12 8.37 -13.18
N LYS A 117 1.54 8.64 -14.43
CA LYS A 117 1.33 7.70 -15.55
C LYS A 117 1.99 6.34 -15.30
N SER A 118 3.19 6.38 -14.73
CA SER A 118 3.96 5.20 -14.34
C SER A 118 5.01 5.58 -13.31
N MET A 119 5.49 4.60 -12.56
CA MET A 119 6.57 4.73 -11.59
C MET A 119 7.47 3.50 -11.61
N LEU A 120 8.69 3.67 -11.11
CA LEU A 120 9.61 2.57 -10.81
C LEU A 120 9.61 2.32 -9.30
N CYS A 121 9.50 1.06 -8.93
CA CYS A 121 9.43 0.60 -7.56
C CYS A 121 10.52 -0.42 -7.24
N PHE A 122 10.76 -0.63 -5.96
CA PHE A 122 11.55 -1.72 -5.42
C PHE A 122 10.72 -2.49 -4.38
N SER A 123 10.94 -3.79 -4.25
CA SER A 123 10.27 -4.58 -3.22
C SER A 123 10.98 -4.44 -1.87
N THR A 124 10.22 -4.41 -0.79
CA THR A 124 10.77 -4.42 0.57
C THR A 124 9.85 -5.16 1.53
N LEU A 125 10.45 -5.71 2.58
CA LEU A 125 9.74 -6.24 3.73
C LEU A 125 9.42 -5.10 4.70
N VAL A 126 8.23 -5.15 5.29
CA VAL A 126 7.73 -4.12 6.20
C VAL A 126 7.09 -4.75 7.43
N ASN A 127 7.39 -4.16 8.58
CA ASN A 127 6.69 -4.46 9.82
C ASN A 127 5.41 -3.63 9.92
N THR A 128 4.27 -4.31 9.82
CA THR A 128 2.91 -3.74 9.88
C THR A 128 2.11 -4.29 11.07
N THR A 129 2.81 -4.78 12.11
CA THR A 129 2.20 -5.42 13.29
C THR A 129 1.37 -4.45 14.15
N ASN A 130 1.64 -3.15 14.06
CA ASN A 130 0.92 -2.10 14.76
C ASN A 130 -0.25 -1.58 13.90
N LEU A 131 -1.38 -1.22 14.52
CA LEU A 131 -2.53 -0.64 13.81
C LEU A 131 -2.28 0.77 13.28
N ASN A 132 -1.31 1.50 13.84
CA ASN A 132 -0.98 2.86 13.42
C ASN A 132 -0.02 2.84 12.21
N PRO A 133 -0.47 3.25 11.00
CA PRO A 133 0.37 3.24 9.80
C PRO A 133 1.63 4.10 9.90
N ALA A 134 1.61 5.15 10.74
CA ALA A 134 2.76 6.01 10.98
C ALA A 134 3.95 5.28 11.65
N SER A 135 3.70 4.13 12.28
CA SER A 135 4.72 3.32 12.96
C SER A 135 5.35 2.24 12.06
N TRP A 136 4.80 2.03 10.86
CA TRP A 136 5.28 1.02 9.93
C TRP A 136 6.64 1.41 9.35
N HIS A 137 7.54 0.43 9.22
CA HIS A 137 8.91 0.66 8.78
C HIS A 137 9.47 -0.54 8.03
N PHE A 138 10.44 -0.27 7.16
CA PHE A 138 11.20 -1.31 6.46
C PHE A 138 12.03 -2.12 7.47
N LEU A 139 12.20 -3.41 7.16
CA LEU A 139 13.09 -4.32 7.89
C LEU A 139 14.40 -4.56 7.12
#